data_AF-A0A412KRI5-F1
#
_entry.id   AF-A0A412KRI5-F1
#
_cell.length_a   1.000
_cell.length_b   1.000
_cell.length_c   1.000
_cell.angle_alpha   90.00
_cell.angle_beta   90.00
_cell.angle_gamma   90.00
#
_symmetry.space_group_name_H-M   'P 1'
#
loop_
_entity.id
_entity.type
_entity.pdbx_description
1 polymer ?
#
loop_
_entity_poly.entity_id
_entity_poly.type
_entity_poly.pdbx_seq_one_letter_code
_entity_poly.pdbx_strand_id
1 'polypeptide(L)'
;MSHFIAYYRTRLSQLFGLLFLFLVMFTDKKLDLTAPEVSGVLFLVGCALVGIAIVGRLWCAQYIAGYKDNTLVREGPYSMCRNPLYFFSFLGTIGVGLCTESLTLTALLIVAFGLLYRSIIHTEETKLIRIFGKPYADYLREVPRFLPNPHLFHEPRLYEVVPGVFRHAAGDALWFVVAIGIMELIEALQDTGLLPTLFSLY
;
A
#
# COMPACT_ATOMS: atom_id res chain seq x y z
N MET A 1 1.93 -22.19 -6.93
CA MET A 1 1.27 -20.90 -7.26
C MET A 1 1.80 -19.73 -6.40
N SER A 2 1.90 -19.85 -5.08
CA SER A 2 2.40 -18.79 -4.17
C SER A 2 3.83 -18.32 -4.45
N HIS A 3 4.75 -19.24 -4.78
CA HIS A 3 6.14 -18.91 -5.11
C HIS A 3 6.30 -18.04 -6.37
N PHE A 4 5.40 -18.18 -7.35
CA PHE A 4 5.37 -17.38 -8.58
C PHE A 4 4.93 -15.93 -8.28
N ILE A 5 3.88 -15.77 -7.47
CA ILE A 5 3.33 -14.46 -7.09
C ILE A 5 4.36 -13.63 -6.32
N ALA A 6 5.13 -14.25 -5.42
CA ALA A 6 6.17 -13.55 -4.66
C ALA A 6 7.38 -13.16 -5.53
N TYR A 7 7.77 -14.00 -6.49
CA TYR A 7 8.88 -13.71 -7.41
C TYR A 7 8.54 -12.58 -8.38
N TYR A 8 7.30 -12.57 -8.90
CA TYR A 8 6.81 -11.52 -9.80
C TYR A 8 6.07 -10.38 -9.08
N ARG A 9 6.20 -10.25 -7.75
CA ARG A 9 5.43 -9.28 -6.92
C ARG A 9 5.39 -7.87 -7.50
N THR A 10 6.53 -7.38 -8.01
CA THR A 10 6.65 -6.03 -8.57
C THR A 10 5.93 -5.93 -9.91
N ARG A 11 6.09 -6.92 -10.79
CA ARG A 11 5.42 -6.98 -12.10
C ARG A 11 3.91 -7.14 -11.97
N LEU A 12 3.47 -7.95 -11.01
CA LEU A 12 2.06 -8.19 -10.75
C LEU A 12 1.37 -6.92 -10.20
N SER A 13 2.05 -6.20 -9.29
CA SER A 13 1.57 -4.92 -8.77
C SER A 13 1.52 -3.85 -9.86
N GLN A 14 2.51 -3.83 -10.77
CA GLN A 14 2.51 -2.92 -11.93
C GLN A 14 1.38 -3.22 -12.91
N LEU A 15 1.16 -4.50 -13.26
CA LEU A 15 0.07 -4.92 -14.12
C LEU A 15 -1.29 -4.56 -13.51
N PHE A 16 -1.45 -4.78 -12.21
CA PHE A 16 -2.65 -4.41 -11.48
C PHE A 16 -2.86 -2.89 -11.46
N GLY A 17 -1.80 -2.10 -11.21
CA GLY A 17 -1.86 -0.64 -11.28
C GLY A 17 -2.23 -0.13 -12.67
N LEU A 18 -1.69 -0.73 -13.73
CA LEU A 18 -2.06 -0.39 -15.11
C LEU A 18 -3.51 -0.75 -15.43
N LEU A 19 -3.98 -1.92 -14.97
CA LEU A 19 -5.38 -2.32 -15.13
C LEU A 19 -6.31 -1.38 -14.36
N PHE A 20 -5.92 -0.95 -13.16
CA PHE A 20 -6.68 0.01 -12.38
C PHE A 20 -6.76 1.37 -13.07
N LEU A 21 -5.63 1.92 -13.55
CA LEU A 21 -5.61 3.16 -14.32
C LEU A 21 -6.47 3.06 -15.58
N PHE A 22 -6.42 1.92 -16.28
CA PHE A 22 -7.30 1.65 -17.42
C PHE A 22 -8.78 1.71 -17.01
N LEU A 23 -9.17 1.09 -15.89
CA LEU A 23 -10.55 1.17 -15.39
C LEU A 23 -10.95 2.61 -15.05
N VAL A 24 -10.07 3.37 -14.40
CA VAL A 24 -10.31 4.80 -14.07
C VAL A 24 -10.54 5.62 -15.35
N MET A 25 -9.71 5.42 -16.38
CA MET A 25 -9.84 6.15 -17.67
C MET A 25 -11.21 5.98 -18.34
N PHE A 26 -11.92 4.89 -18.06
CA PHE A 26 -13.22 4.61 -18.66
C PHE A 26 -14.38 4.71 -17.66
N THR A 27 -14.14 5.09 -16.41
CA THR A 27 -15.18 5.22 -15.38
C THR A 27 -15.67 6.66 -15.30
N ASP A 28 -16.99 6.82 -15.21
CA ASP A 28 -17.70 8.09 -15.11
C ASP A 28 -17.95 8.50 -13.64
N LYS A 29 -17.84 9.79 -13.31
CA LYS A 29 -18.00 10.34 -11.95
C LYS A 29 -19.44 10.57 -11.56
N LYS A 30 -20.22 9.48 -11.50
CA LYS A 30 -21.64 9.57 -11.21
C LYS A 30 -21.93 10.02 -9.77
N LEU A 31 -21.04 9.70 -8.82
CA LEU A 31 -21.19 10.11 -7.43
C LEU A 31 -21.00 11.63 -7.26
N ASP A 32 -20.03 12.23 -7.95
CA ASP A 32 -19.80 13.68 -7.91
C ASP A 32 -21.02 14.47 -8.44
N LEU A 33 -21.61 13.99 -9.54
CA LEU A 33 -22.80 14.60 -10.13
C LEU A 33 -24.06 14.49 -9.26
N THR A 34 -24.14 13.47 -8.40
CA THR A 34 -25.34 13.19 -7.58
C THR A 34 -25.20 13.67 -6.14
N ALA A 35 -23.99 13.69 -5.59
CA ALA A 35 -23.70 14.02 -4.19
C ALA A 35 -22.27 14.61 -4.05
N PRO A 36 -22.04 15.86 -4.49
CA PRO A 36 -20.71 16.48 -4.52
C PRO A 36 -20.07 16.60 -3.12
N GLU A 37 -20.88 16.81 -2.08
CA GLU A 37 -20.39 16.85 -0.69
C GLU A 37 -19.80 15.51 -0.25
N VAL A 38 -20.42 14.39 -0.67
CA VAL A 38 -19.93 13.04 -0.36
C VAL A 38 -18.65 12.78 -1.12
N SER A 39 -18.59 13.15 -2.41
CA SER A 39 -17.38 13.08 -3.24
C SER A 39 -16.20 13.78 -2.56
N GLY A 40 -16.37 15.04 -2.17
CA GLY A 40 -15.33 15.83 -1.51
C GLY A 40 -14.87 15.23 -0.17
N VAL A 41 -15.78 14.65 0.61
CA VAL A 41 -15.41 13.94 1.85
C VAL A 41 -14.61 12.66 1.56
N LEU A 42 -15.02 11.85 0.57
CA LEU A 42 -14.28 10.66 0.17
C LEU A 42 -12.88 11.03 -0.30
N PHE A 43 -12.76 12.05 -1.14
CA PHE A 43 -11.47 12.55 -1.61
C PHE A 43 -10.56 13.00 -0.46
N LEU A 44 -11.08 13.81 0.48
CA LEU A 44 -10.33 14.30 1.63
C LEU A 44 -9.85 13.15 2.54
N VAL A 45 -10.73 12.19 2.82
CA VAL A 45 -10.37 10.97 3.58
C VAL A 45 -9.33 10.16 2.80
N GLY A 46 -9.46 10.07 1.48
CA GLY A 46 -8.50 9.44 0.59
C GLY A 46 -7.10 10.04 0.71
N CYS A 47 -6.99 11.38 0.59
CA CYS A 47 -5.74 12.11 0.77
C CYS A 47 -5.14 11.91 2.17
N ALA A 48 -5.96 11.94 3.22
CA ALA A 48 -5.51 11.71 4.59
C ALA A 48 -4.92 10.29 4.75
N LEU A 49 -5.59 9.27 4.22
CA LEU A 49 -5.11 7.89 4.25
C LEU A 49 -3.81 7.71 3.45
N VAL A 50 -3.67 8.36 2.29
CA VAL A 50 -2.41 8.37 1.53
C VAL A 50 -1.30 9.05 2.31
N GLY A 51 -1.56 10.17 2.98
CA GLY A 51 -0.60 10.82 3.87
C GLY A 51 -0.12 9.90 4.99
N ILE A 52 -1.05 9.24 5.69
CA ILE A 52 -0.76 8.24 6.73
C ILE A 52 0.08 7.08 6.16
N ALA A 53 -0.27 6.60 4.97
CA ALA A 53 0.43 5.52 4.30
C ALA A 53 1.88 5.89 3.96
N ILE A 54 2.13 7.12 3.48
CA ILE A 54 3.47 7.61 3.16
C ILE A 54 4.30 7.69 4.43
N VAL A 55 3.80 8.39 5.47
CA VAL A 55 4.53 8.53 6.74
C VAL A 55 4.82 7.17 7.36
N GLY A 56 3.82 6.28 7.41
CA GLY A 56 3.98 4.94 7.97
C GLY A 56 4.94 4.06 7.17
N ARG A 57 4.95 4.16 5.83
CA ARG A 57 5.92 3.44 4.99
C ARG A 57 7.33 3.98 5.15
N LEU A 58 7.50 5.29 5.29
CA LEU A 58 8.80 5.91 5.60
C LEU A 58 9.30 5.45 6.97
N TRP A 59 8.41 5.39 7.97
CA TRP A 59 8.73 4.84 9.28
C TRP A 59 9.19 3.39 9.18
N CYS A 60 8.49 2.53 8.43
CA CYS A 60 8.93 1.16 8.18
C CYS A 60 10.27 1.09 7.44
N ALA A 61 10.46 1.95 6.42
CA ALA A 61 11.67 2.00 5.61
C ALA A 61 12.90 2.30 6.47
N GLN A 62 12.79 3.19 7.46
CA GLN A 62 13.87 3.48 8.39
C GLN A 62 14.44 2.21 9.05
N TYR A 63 13.56 1.27 9.41
CA TYR A 63 13.96 0.05 10.12
C TYR A 63 14.44 -1.07 9.20
N ILE A 64 13.86 -1.22 7.99
CA ILE A 64 14.19 -2.33 7.08
C ILE A 64 15.25 -2.00 6.03
N ALA A 65 15.49 -0.72 5.73
CA ALA A 65 16.42 -0.27 4.69
C ALA A 65 17.88 -0.63 5.03
N GLY A 66 18.48 -1.53 4.25
CA GLY A 66 19.88 -1.96 4.42
C GLY A 66 20.08 -3.28 5.15
N TYR A 67 19.03 -3.81 5.80
CA TYR A 67 19.10 -5.04 6.61
C TYR A 67 18.38 -6.23 5.96
N LYS A 68 17.81 -6.04 4.77
CA LYS A 68 16.96 -7.02 4.08
C LYS A 68 17.71 -8.34 3.91
N ASP A 69 17.19 -9.39 4.56
CA ASP A 69 17.71 -10.76 4.61
C ASP A 69 18.99 -11.01 5.45
N ASN A 70 19.64 -9.99 6.00
CA ASN A 70 20.85 -10.15 6.85
C ASN A 70 20.56 -10.05 8.35
N THR A 71 19.50 -9.35 8.74
CA THR A 71 19.14 -9.16 10.15
C THR A 71 17.64 -9.25 10.33
N LEU A 72 17.21 -9.94 11.40
CA LEU A 72 15.81 -10.01 11.77
C LEU A 72 15.41 -8.69 12.45
N VAL A 73 14.70 -7.83 11.71
CA VAL A 73 14.18 -6.56 12.21
C VAL A 73 12.92 -6.80 13.05
N ARG A 74 12.96 -6.43 14.32
CA ARG A 74 11.83 -6.55 15.28
C ARG A 74 11.48 -5.23 15.97
N GLU A 75 12.18 -4.16 15.64
CA GLU A 75 12.08 -2.86 16.32
C GLU A 75 11.11 -1.92 15.59
N GLY A 76 10.65 -0.89 16.31
CA GLY A 76 9.82 0.17 15.77
C GLY A 76 8.49 -0.39 15.26
N PRO A 77 8.06 -0.10 14.01
CA PRO A 77 6.79 -0.59 13.51
C PRO A 77 6.73 -2.12 13.39
N TYR A 78 7.89 -2.79 13.31
CA TYR A 78 7.96 -4.25 13.26
C TYR A 78 7.69 -4.91 14.63
N SER A 79 7.84 -4.18 15.74
CA SER A 79 7.45 -4.69 17.07
C SER A 79 5.93 -4.83 17.21
N MET A 80 5.18 -3.94 16.55
CA MET A 80 3.70 -3.91 16.61
C MET A 80 3.03 -4.82 15.60
N CYS A 81 3.67 -5.06 14.46
CA CYS A 81 3.14 -5.86 13.36
C CYS A 81 4.28 -6.49 12.58
N ARG A 82 4.13 -7.74 12.13
CA ARG A 82 5.15 -8.41 11.30
C ARG A 82 5.31 -7.81 9.91
N ASN A 83 4.23 -7.22 9.39
CA ASN A 83 4.15 -6.71 8.02
C ASN A 83 3.63 -5.26 7.97
N PRO A 84 4.24 -4.32 8.71
CA PRO A 84 3.70 -2.97 8.88
C PRO A 84 3.77 -2.18 7.57
N LEU A 85 4.79 -2.42 6.74
CA LEU A 85 4.90 -1.83 5.41
C LEU A 85 3.67 -2.18 4.55
N TYR A 86 3.19 -3.43 4.61
CA TYR A 86 2.00 -3.86 3.87
C TYR A 86 0.72 -3.31 4.49
N PHE A 87 0.64 -3.14 5.81
CA PHE A 87 -0.48 -2.47 6.46
C PHE A 87 -0.61 -1.01 5.98
N PHE A 88 0.48 -0.23 5.97
CA PHE A 88 0.44 1.13 5.44
C PHE A 88 0.20 1.17 3.93
N SER A 89 0.70 0.17 3.19
CA SER A 89 0.38 0.04 1.76
C SER A 89 -1.11 -0.17 1.51
N PHE A 90 -1.76 -0.97 2.36
CA PHE A 90 -3.20 -1.19 2.30
C PHE A 90 -3.98 0.10 2.59
N LEU A 91 -3.58 0.88 3.59
CA LEU A 91 -4.17 2.21 3.83
C LEU A 91 -4.00 3.13 2.62
N GLY A 92 -2.82 3.13 1.99
CA GLY A 92 -2.56 3.92 0.79
C GLY A 92 -3.40 3.45 -0.40
N THR A 93 -3.61 2.14 -0.54
CA THR A 93 -4.49 1.56 -1.57
C THR A 93 -5.94 1.97 -1.35
N ILE A 94 -6.44 1.94 -0.12
CA ILE A 94 -7.78 2.47 0.20
C ILE A 94 -7.83 3.96 -0.12
N GLY A 95 -6.81 4.72 0.29
CA GLY A 95 -6.76 6.15 0.06
C GLY A 95 -6.81 6.52 -1.42
N VAL A 96 -6.01 5.86 -2.26
CA VAL A 96 -6.05 6.01 -3.73
C VAL A 96 -7.43 5.65 -4.29
N GLY A 97 -8.05 4.57 -3.82
CA GLY A 97 -9.41 4.20 -4.21
C GLY A 97 -10.42 5.30 -3.89
N LEU A 98 -10.39 5.83 -2.67
CA LEU A 98 -11.31 6.88 -2.24
C LEU A 98 -11.09 8.19 -3.01
N CYS A 99 -9.87 8.50 -3.43
CA CYS A 99 -9.60 9.64 -4.31
C CYS A 99 -10.22 9.49 -5.71
N THR A 100 -10.59 8.29 -6.16
CA THR A 100 -11.39 8.12 -7.39
C THR A 100 -12.87 8.44 -7.20
N GLU A 101 -13.28 8.72 -5.96
CA GLU A 101 -14.67 9.01 -5.60
C GLU A 101 -15.66 7.89 -5.97
N SER A 102 -15.14 6.68 -6.22
CA SER A 102 -15.93 5.47 -6.49
C SER A 102 -15.71 4.42 -5.40
N LEU A 103 -16.79 4.06 -4.73
CA LEU A 103 -16.79 3.00 -3.72
C LEU A 103 -16.56 1.63 -4.36
N THR A 104 -17.00 1.43 -5.60
CA THR A 104 -16.79 0.19 -6.36
C THR A 104 -15.32 -0.01 -6.70
N LEU A 105 -14.66 1.03 -7.22
CA LEU A 105 -13.21 0.99 -7.49
C LEU A 105 -12.40 0.81 -6.21
N THR A 106 -12.80 1.48 -5.13
CA THR A 106 -12.19 1.29 -3.81
C THR A 106 -12.34 -0.15 -3.32
N ALA A 107 -13.53 -0.73 -3.40
CA ALA A 107 -13.79 -2.11 -2.99
C ALA A 107 -12.98 -3.11 -3.84
N LEU A 108 -12.88 -2.89 -5.15
CA LEU A 108 -12.08 -3.70 -6.06
C LEU A 108 -10.60 -3.69 -5.65
N LEU A 109 -10.05 -2.51 -5.34
CA LEU A 109 -8.69 -2.36 -4.85
C LEU A 109 -8.46 -3.11 -3.53
N ILE A 110 -9.38 -3.01 -2.58
CA ILE A 110 -9.31 -3.70 -1.29
C ILE A 110 -9.27 -5.22 -1.48
N VAL A 111 -10.19 -5.76 -2.29
CA VAL A 111 -10.29 -7.20 -2.56
C VAL A 111 -9.03 -7.70 -3.26
N ALA A 112 -8.58 -6.98 -4.30
CA ALA A 112 -7.38 -7.35 -5.03
C ALA A 112 -6.13 -7.32 -4.13
N PHE A 113 -5.99 -6.28 -3.30
CA PHE A 113 -4.90 -6.21 -2.33
C PHE A 113 -4.93 -7.42 -1.38
N GLY A 114 -6.09 -7.74 -0.81
CA GLY A 114 -6.26 -8.89 0.08
C GLY A 114 -5.84 -10.22 -0.54
N LEU A 115 -6.26 -10.48 -1.79
CA LEU A 115 -5.93 -11.72 -2.51
C LEU A 115 -4.44 -11.83 -2.84
N LEU A 116 -3.84 -10.75 -3.33
CA LEU A 116 -2.43 -10.73 -3.75
C LEU A 116 -1.49 -10.77 -2.54
N TYR A 117 -1.68 -9.86 -1.58
CA TYR A 117 -0.76 -9.70 -0.47
C TYR A 117 -0.85 -10.82 0.56
N ARG A 118 -2.00 -11.50 0.68
CA ARG A 118 -2.11 -12.71 1.51
C ARG A 118 -1.10 -13.77 1.08
N SER A 119 -0.99 -14.00 -0.24
CA SER A 119 -0.05 -14.98 -0.80
C SER A 119 1.40 -14.52 -0.66
N ILE A 120 1.67 -13.24 -0.93
CA ILE A 120 3.01 -12.65 -0.82
C ILE A 120 3.54 -12.75 0.62
N ILE A 121 2.75 -12.30 1.60
CA ILE A 121 3.11 -12.33 3.04
C ILE A 121 3.43 -13.76 3.47
N HIS A 122 2.62 -14.74 3.07
CA HIS A 122 2.87 -16.13 3.45
C HIS A 122 4.18 -16.69 2.87
N THR A 123 4.49 -16.35 1.62
CA THR A 123 5.76 -16.74 1.01
C THR A 123 6.95 -16.04 1.66
N GLU A 124 6.83 -14.76 1.99
CA GLU A 124 7.89 -14.03 2.71
C GLU A 124 8.12 -14.58 4.12
N GLU A 125 7.05 -14.86 4.88
CA GLU A 125 7.17 -15.50 6.19
C GLU A 125 7.86 -16.87 6.08
N THR A 126 7.51 -17.68 5.08
CA THR A 126 8.14 -19.00 4.86
C THR A 126 9.63 -18.85 4.52
N LYS A 127 10.00 -17.86 3.69
CA LYS A 127 11.39 -17.54 3.38
C LYS A 127 12.16 -17.12 4.64
N LEU A 128 11.57 -16.25 5.46
CA LEU A 128 12.20 -15.74 6.68
C LEU A 128 12.35 -16.83 7.76
N ILE A 129 11.40 -17.78 7.87
CA ILE A 129 11.57 -18.98 8.70
C ILE A 129 12.78 -19.79 8.24
N ARG A 130 12.99 -19.95 6.92
CA ARG A 130 14.14 -20.72 6.39
C ARG A 130 15.48 -20.01 6.64
N ILE A 131 15.51 -18.68 6.62
CA ILE A 131 16.74 -17.89 6.83
C ILE A 131 17.08 -17.81 8.32
N PHE A 132 16.11 -17.45 9.15
CA PHE A 132 16.33 -17.09 10.55
C PHE A 132 15.95 -18.20 11.54
N GLY A 133 15.24 -19.24 11.11
CA GLY A 133 14.90 -20.41 11.93
C GLY A 133 14.06 -20.05 13.16
N LYS A 134 14.48 -20.57 14.32
CA LYS A 134 13.77 -20.44 15.59
C LYS A 134 13.50 -18.98 16.03
N PRO A 135 14.48 -18.04 15.98
CA PRO A 135 14.24 -16.62 16.25
C PRO A 135 13.03 -16.02 15.53
N TYR A 136 12.82 -16.37 14.27
CA TYR A 136 11.67 -15.89 13.51
C TYR A 136 10.38 -16.62 13.90
N ALA A 137 10.46 -17.93 14.18
CA ALA A 137 9.30 -18.70 14.66
C ALA A 137 8.75 -18.16 16.00
N ASP A 138 9.62 -17.72 16.91
CA ASP A 138 9.22 -17.11 18.17
C ASP A 138 8.57 -15.73 17.92
N TYR A 139 9.17 -14.91 17.05
CA TYR A 139 8.57 -13.64 16.60
C TYR A 139 7.18 -13.81 15.97
N LEU A 140 6.94 -14.89 15.21
CA LEU A 140 5.61 -15.19 14.63
C LEU A 140 4.52 -15.42 15.67
N ARG A 141 4.87 -15.82 16.90
CA ARG A 141 3.94 -16.08 18.01
C ARG A 141 3.66 -14.82 18.82
N GLU A 142 4.63 -13.93 18.92
CA GLU A 142 4.57 -12.73 19.75
C GLU A 142 3.88 -11.56 19.05
N VAL A 143 4.07 -11.41 17.74
CA VAL A 143 3.65 -10.21 16.99
C VAL A 143 2.53 -10.54 15.99
N PRO A 144 1.46 -9.73 15.90
CA PRO A 144 0.37 -9.96 14.95
C PRO A 144 0.84 -9.86 13.50
N ARG A 145 0.10 -10.50 12.57
CA ARG A 145 0.53 -10.60 11.16
C ARG A 145 0.37 -9.29 10.40
N PHE A 146 -0.74 -8.58 10.60
CA PHE A 146 -1.14 -7.48 9.72
C PHE A 146 -1.68 -6.25 10.46
N LEU A 147 -2.63 -6.44 11.38
CA LEU A 147 -3.14 -5.34 12.21
C LEU A 147 -2.12 -5.00 13.30
N PRO A 148 -1.59 -3.76 13.37
CA PRO A 148 -0.64 -3.37 14.40
C PRO A 148 -1.26 -3.39 15.79
N ASN A 149 -0.49 -3.88 16.77
CA ASN A 149 -0.80 -3.75 18.19
C ASN A 149 0.16 -2.72 18.83
N PRO A 150 -0.31 -1.48 19.10
CA PRO A 150 0.53 -0.44 19.70
C PRO A 150 1.12 -0.79 21.06
N HIS A 151 0.53 -1.71 21.81
CA HIS A 151 1.03 -2.12 23.12
C HIS A 151 2.35 -2.90 23.05
N LEU A 152 2.69 -3.45 21.88
CA LEU A 152 3.96 -4.16 21.66
C LEU A 152 5.08 -3.21 21.21
N PHE A 153 4.79 -1.92 21.08
CA PHE A 153 5.75 -0.95 20.56
C PHE A 153 7.00 -0.87 21.42
N HIS A 154 8.15 -1.16 20.82
CA HIS A 154 9.46 -0.88 21.38
C HIS A 154 10.42 -0.40 20.29
N GLU A 155 11.31 0.52 20.64
CA GLU A 155 12.35 1.00 19.76
C GLU A 155 13.65 1.32 20.52
N PRO A 156 14.81 1.13 19.89
CA PRO A 156 16.09 1.48 20.48
C PRO A 156 16.29 3.00 20.46
N ARG A 157 17.10 3.50 21.41
CA ARG A 157 17.43 4.93 21.50
C ARG A 157 18.13 5.47 20.25
N LEU A 158 18.92 4.62 19.58
CA LEU A 158 19.64 4.94 18.35
C LEU A 158 19.42 3.79 17.36
N TYR A 159 19.17 4.14 16.11
CA TYR A 159 19.02 3.19 15.02
C TYR A 159 19.87 3.64 13.83
N GLU A 160 20.76 2.76 13.38
CA GLU A 160 21.59 3.03 12.20
C GLU A 160 20.78 2.81 10.93
N VAL A 161 20.85 3.77 10.01
CA VAL A 161 20.08 3.74 8.76
C VAL A 161 21.02 3.92 7.59
N VAL A 162 20.88 3.08 6.56
CA VAL A 162 21.63 3.25 5.31
C VAL A 162 20.93 4.32 4.45
N PRO A 163 21.49 5.55 4.31
CA PRO A 163 20.74 6.67 3.76
C PRO A 163 20.38 6.48 2.27
N GLY A 164 21.24 5.80 1.51
CA GLY A 164 20.98 5.50 0.10
C GLY A 164 19.74 4.64 -0.12
N VAL A 165 19.57 3.59 0.68
CA VAL A 165 18.42 2.69 0.61
C VAL A 165 17.16 3.37 1.15
N PHE A 166 17.29 4.15 2.22
CA PHE A 166 16.18 4.93 2.77
C PHE A 166 15.64 5.97 1.77
N ARG A 167 16.52 6.73 1.08
CA ARG A 167 16.10 7.69 0.03
C ARG A 167 15.36 7.01 -1.11
N HIS A 168 15.80 5.82 -1.52
CA HIS A 168 15.10 5.06 -2.55
C HIS A 168 13.70 4.64 -2.08
N ALA A 169 13.60 4.11 -0.84
CA ALA A 169 12.32 3.75 -0.24
C ALA A 169 11.37 4.96 -0.04
N ALA A 170 11.93 6.16 0.17
CA ALA A 170 11.15 7.38 0.20
C ALA A 170 10.56 7.73 -1.17
N GLY A 171 11.35 7.57 -2.24
CA GLY A 171 10.83 7.65 -3.61
C GLY A 171 9.72 6.64 -3.87
N ASP A 172 9.88 5.40 -3.42
CA ASP A 172 8.85 4.36 -3.55
C ASP A 172 7.56 4.72 -2.79
N ALA A 173 7.62 5.47 -1.69
CA ALA A 173 6.43 5.88 -0.96
C ALA A 173 5.63 6.96 -1.71
N LEU A 174 6.29 7.79 -2.51
CA LEU A 174 5.64 8.87 -3.28
C LEU A 174 4.79 8.36 -4.44
N TRP A 175 4.87 7.07 -4.79
CA TRP A 175 4.07 6.51 -5.88
C TRP A 175 2.56 6.74 -5.70
N PHE A 176 2.05 6.76 -4.44
CA PHE A 176 0.64 7.03 -4.17
C PHE A 176 0.24 8.44 -4.60
N VAL A 177 1.11 9.43 -4.37
CA VAL A 177 0.88 10.82 -4.79
C VAL A 177 0.92 10.94 -6.30
N VAL A 178 1.89 10.26 -6.94
CA VAL A 178 1.97 10.21 -8.40
C VAL A 178 0.73 9.56 -9.00
N ALA A 179 0.22 8.48 -8.38
CA ALA A 179 -1.01 7.83 -8.81
C ALA A 179 -2.21 8.79 -8.73
N ILE A 180 -2.38 9.52 -7.61
CA ILE A 180 -3.41 10.56 -7.51
C ILE A 180 -3.24 11.62 -8.59
N GLY A 181 -2.03 12.15 -8.78
CA GLY A 181 -1.79 13.17 -9.82
C GLY A 181 -2.08 12.68 -11.24
N ILE A 182 -1.83 11.41 -11.54
CA ILE A 182 -2.20 10.80 -12.83
C ILE A 182 -3.72 10.66 -12.96
N MET A 183 -4.42 10.25 -11.89
CA MET A 183 -5.88 10.13 -11.89
C MET A 183 -6.54 11.50 -12.09
N GLU A 184 -6.12 12.52 -11.35
CA GLU A 184 -6.58 13.91 -11.52
C GLU A 184 -6.32 14.44 -12.94
N LEU A 185 -5.17 14.09 -13.54
CA LEU A 185 -4.88 14.45 -14.92
C LEU A 185 -5.83 13.74 -15.91
N ILE A 186 -6.13 12.46 -15.68
CA ILE A 186 -7.11 11.72 -16.50
C ILE A 186 -8.49 12.35 -16.38
N GLU A 187 -8.91 12.71 -15.17
CA GLU A 187 -10.20 13.35 -14.91
C GLU A 187 -10.29 14.72 -15.57
N ALA A 188 -9.26 15.55 -15.44
CA ALA A 188 -9.19 16.84 -16.13
C ALA A 188 -9.28 16.69 -17.65
N LEU A 189 -8.72 15.61 -18.24
CA LEU A 189 -8.86 15.32 -19.66
C LEU A 189 -10.27 14.82 -20.04
N GLN A 190 -10.92 14.04 -19.18
CA GLN A 190 -12.32 13.63 -19.36
C GLN A 190 -13.26 14.85 -19.34
N ASP A 191 -13.05 15.79 -18.42
CA ASP A 191 -13.84 17.03 -18.31
C ASP A 191 -13.75 17.91 -19.57
N THR A 192 -12.60 17.90 -20.26
CA THR A 192 -12.43 18.60 -21.55
C THR A 192 -13.12 17.90 -22.73
N GLY A 193 -13.67 16.69 -22.53
CA GLY A 193 -14.26 15.86 -23.58
C GLY A 193 -13.24 15.19 -24.51
N LEU A 194 -11.94 15.26 -24.20
CA LEU A 194 -10.87 14.62 -24.99
C LEU A 194 -10.84 13.09 -24.79
N LEU A 195 -11.35 12.59 -23.66
CA LEU A 195 -11.43 11.17 -23.35
C LEU A 195 -12.89 10.74 -23.12
N PRO A 196 -13.39 9.72 -23.85
CA PRO A 196 -14.74 9.21 -23.63
C PRO A 196 -14.83 8.34 -22.36
N THR A 197 -15.83 8.58 -21.52
CA THR A 197 -16.21 7.68 -20.42
C THR A 197 -17.13 6.57 -20.96
N LEU A 198 -16.88 5.31 -20.57
CA LEU A 198 -17.61 4.14 -21.10
C LEU A 198 -18.40 3.35 -20.03
N PHE A 199 -18.05 3.48 -18.75
CA PHE A 199 -18.64 2.76 -17.62
C PHE A 199 -19.09 3.73 -16.54
N SER A 200 -20.28 3.53 -15.95
CA SER A 200 -20.70 4.27 -14.75
C SER A 200 -20.55 3.37 -13.52
N LEU A 201 -19.57 3.66 -12.65
CA LEU A 201 -19.40 2.96 -11.38
C LEU A 201 -19.62 3.95 -10.23
N TYR A 202 -20.34 3.52 -9.19
CA TYR A 202 -20.54 4.27 -7.96
C TYR A 202 -19.40 4.03 -6.96
#